data_AF-A0A2E3LZ88-F1
#
_entry.id   AF-A0A2E3LZ88-F1
#
_cell.length_a   1.000
_cell.length_b   1.000
_cell.length_c   1.000
_cell.angle_alpha   90.00
_cell.angle_beta   90.00
_cell.angle_gamma   90.00
#
_symmetry.space_group_name_H-M   'P 1'
#
loop_
_entity.id
_entity.type
_entity.pdbx_description
1 polymer ?
#
loop_
_entity_poly.entity_id
_entity_poly.type
_entity_poly.pdbx_seq_one_letter_code
_entity_poly.pdbx_strand_id
1 'polypeptide(L)'
;MMISDIARSIKEAASSFFNIKSTNNTDPTIQLAQAYLTLFASHERAPQVFSRIDGKLINDQSAYSDMTMCARLIEEVRNIEAPETKEVVQNLQRYYFGQKYRCRPLEKKDPIDISLLQRLSKAVRNWKDQNELMEGEEITGREVKVLAELSEYSEFAEWLLENEEMQSQFFRWGLRYRCPTDIYVRYPSIQKLLTKSTLDKRVGRVGAETLLKLDYHHLSDKETQLIPTLLMEGRAESLLDEYRTISFKGNYDMSLNSIYEMFGNRSKETGNLEVLADGIMNWNSYYLGSWNPSTESFDVVDSLKENWWEELPRFELLDTDTVAERYEIEPNGTDWIVAAKATRKSKSKNVYGQHGWLEVLIPKNEGYEVFPIGKYPWDYPQTELGKFDFLCNTVPATISYPDENVYYLHREEGTLSFSYSPEEGKELMTAIGKDIVEGRQHKQHFQFLGDNCADWAWNKMNDARKEEKLPRFYEISIYDTEVEGVAGKILEGIKKLPHFSWDTLLNLACTVMGAGRTFEGVSVKSNPRYWTNKMADFPCVLFLYKEKMKEMA
;
A
#
# COMPACT_ATOMS: atom_id res chain seq x y z
N MET A 1 42.22 24.79 8.68
CA MET A 1 41.41 24.14 9.73
C MET A 1 41.34 22.67 9.38
N MET A 2 41.87 21.76 10.21
CA MET A 2 41.91 20.34 9.86
C MET A 2 40.48 19.78 9.76
N ILE A 3 40.23 18.87 8.81
CA ILE A 3 38.94 18.18 8.64
C ILE A 3 38.50 17.51 9.94
N SER A 4 39.45 17.07 10.77
CA SER A 4 39.21 16.51 12.11
C SER A 4 38.53 17.49 13.07
N ASP A 5 38.80 18.79 13.00
CA ASP A 5 38.21 19.81 13.88
C ASP A 5 36.77 20.17 13.47
N ILE A 6 36.51 20.26 12.16
CA ILE A 6 35.15 20.44 11.62
C ILE A 6 34.32 19.18 11.89
N ALA A 7 34.88 17.99 11.64
CA ALA A 7 34.21 16.74 11.92
C ALA A 7 33.90 16.57 13.41
N ARG A 8 34.78 17.03 14.31
CA ARG A 8 34.54 17.05 15.75
C ARG A 8 33.41 18.02 16.12
N SER A 9 33.41 19.27 15.63
CA SER A 9 32.32 20.21 15.92
C SER A 9 30.98 19.81 15.30
N ILE A 10 30.97 19.26 14.08
CA ILE A 10 29.76 18.69 13.47
C ILE A 10 29.31 17.45 14.24
N LYS A 11 30.24 16.59 14.68
CA LYS A 11 29.92 15.43 15.52
C LYS A 11 29.34 15.85 16.86
N GLU A 12 29.89 16.87 17.52
CA GLU A 12 29.36 17.41 18.78
C GLU A 12 27.95 17.98 18.59
N ALA A 13 27.72 18.75 17.52
CA ALA A 13 26.40 19.26 17.17
C ALA A 13 25.41 18.16 16.74
N ALA A 14 25.84 17.21 15.92
CA ALA A 14 25.00 16.10 15.46
C ALA A 14 24.71 15.09 16.58
N SER A 15 25.64 14.89 17.53
CA SER A 15 25.42 14.03 18.70
C SER A 15 24.43 14.68 19.67
N SER A 16 24.46 16.02 19.82
CA SER A 16 23.48 16.73 20.65
C SER A 16 22.09 16.81 20.01
N PHE A 17 21.99 16.78 18.67
CA PHE A 17 20.72 16.91 17.95
C PHE A 17 20.10 15.58 17.46
N PHE A 18 20.89 14.56 17.11
CA PHE A 18 20.42 13.41 16.32
C PHE A 18 20.62 12.03 16.97
N ASN A 19 21.08 11.94 18.22
CA ASN A 19 21.13 10.70 18.99
C ASN A 19 21.79 9.52 18.24
N ILE A 20 22.87 9.79 17.50
CA ILE A 20 23.59 8.80 16.70
C ILE A 20 24.31 7.85 17.67
N LYS A 21 23.82 6.61 17.79
CA LYS A 21 24.51 5.53 18.52
C LYS A 21 25.78 5.13 17.76
N SER A 22 26.89 5.82 17.98
CA SER A 22 28.19 5.36 17.48
C SER A 22 28.61 4.11 18.25
N THR A 23 28.87 3.01 17.56
CA THR A 23 29.74 1.98 18.12
C THR A 23 31.16 2.52 18.11
N ASN A 24 31.99 2.20 19.11
CA ASN A 24 33.34 2.77 19.26
C ASN A 24 34.31 2.43 18.12
N ASN A 25 33.88 1.69 17.09
CA ASN A 25 34.73 1.15 16.02
C ASN A 25 34.43 1.70 14.61
N THR A 26 33.45 2.60 14.42
CA THR A 26 33.15 3.14 13.07
C THR A 26 34.16 4.22 12.67
N ASP A 27 34.67 4.17 11.43
CA ASP A 27 35.60 5.16 10.87
C ASP A 27 35.05 6.60 11.01
N PRO A 28 35.87 7.59 11.46
CA PRO A 28 35.43 8.98 11.61
C PRO A 28 34.86 9.60 10.32
N THR A 29 35.37 9.19 9.15
CA THR A 29 34.92 9.67 7.84
C THR A 29 33.52 9.14 7.52
N ILE A 30 33.23 7.89 7.89
CA ILE A 30 31.89 7.30 7.77
C ILE A 30 30.91 8.03 8.71
N GLN A 31 31.32 8.33 9.94
CA GLN A 31 30.51 9.11 10.88
C GLN A 31 30.24 10.54 10.35
N LEU A 32 31.25 11.17 9.75
CA LEU A 32 31.12 12.48 9.11
C LEU A 32 30.13 12.43 7.95
N ALA A 33 30.26 11.43 7.08
CA ALA A 33 29.35 11.23 5.96
C ALA A 33 27.91 11.00 6.42
N GLN A 34 27.69 10.22 7.48
CA GLN A 34 26.37 10.03 8.09
C GLN A 34 25.80 11.34 8.65
N ALA A 35 26.61 12.16 9.32
CA ALA A 35 26.18 13.48 9.80
C ALA A 35 25.80 14.40 8.63
N TYR A 36 26.56 14.38 7.53
CA TYR A 36 26.23 15.13 6.32
C TYR A 36 24.97 14.60 5.63
N LEU A 37 24.71 13.29 5.60
CA LEU A 37 23.44 12.75 5.09
C LEU A 37 22.25 13.31 5.87
N THR A 38 22.36 13.46 7.19
CA THR A 38 21.33 14.12 8.00
C THR A 38 21.18 15.60 7.67
N LEU A 39 22.30 16.31 7.45
CA LEU A 39 22.29 17.71 7.03
C LEU A 39 21.64 17.88 5.65
N PHE A 40 22.01 17.05 4.66
CA PHE A 40 21.43 17.10 3.32
C PHE A 40 19.92 16.81 3.36
N ALA A 41 19.49 15.83 4.16
CA ALA A 41 18.07 15.58 4.39
C ALA A 41 17.33 16.81 4.93
N SER A 42 17.97 17.58 5.83
CA SER A 42 17.40 18.82 6.33
C SER A 42 17.36 19.94 5.27
N HIS A 43 18.33 19.99 4.36
CA HIS A 43 18.32 20.93 3.22
C HIS A 43 17.25 20.55 2.18
N GLU A 44 16.88 19.27 2.07
CA GLU A 44 15.75 18.86 1.22
C GLU A 44 14.42 19.43 1.68
N ARG A 45 14.29 19.70 2.98
CA ARG A 45 13.13 20.34 3.59
C ARG A 45 13.07 21.86 3.34
N ALA A 46 14.15 22.46 2.84
CA ALA A 46 14.11 23.84 2.37
C ALA A 46 13.49 23.90 0.95
N PRO A 47 12.53 24.79 0.68
CA PRO A 47 11.99 24.97 -0.66
C PRO A 47 13.10 25.36 -1.64
N GLN A 48 13.10 24.74 -2.82
CA GLN A 48 14.03 25.13 -3.88
C GLN A 48 13.45 26.35 -4.62
N VAL A 49 14.06 27.51 -4.43
CA VAL A 49 13.63 28.77 -5.05
C VAL A 49 14.34 28.99 -6.39
N PHE A 50 13.59 29.48 -7.36
CA PHE A 50 14.06 29.92 -8.66
C PHE A 50 13.70 31.39 -8.88
N SER A 51 14.68 32.14 -9.36
CA SER A 51 14.49 33.49 -9.88
C SER A 51 13.93 33.43 -11.29
N ARG A 52 12.94 34.26 -11.60
CA ARG A 52 12.36 34.43 -12.93
C ARG A 52 13.00 35.63 -13.60
N ILE A 53 13.85 35.38 -14.60
CA ILE A 53 14.52 36.41 -15.41
C ILE A 53 14.15 36.16 -16.86
N ASP A 54 13.51 37.15 -17.51
CA ASP A 54 13.03 37.07 -18.90
C ASP A 54 12.16 35.83 -19.17
N GLY A 55 11.29 35.48 -18.22
CA GLY A 55 10.41 34.32 -18.30
C GLY A 55 11.11 32.97 -18.08
N LYS A 56 12.42 32.94 -17.83
CA LYS A 56 13.18 31.71 -17.55
C LYS A 56 13.44 31.57 -16.05
N LEU A 57 13.31 30.34 -15.56
CA LEU A 57 13.67 29.97 -14.20
C LEU A 57 15.19 29.74 -14.08
N ILE A 58 15.82 30.45 -13.15
CA ILE A 58 17.25 30.41 -12.85
C ILE A 58 17.42 30.10 -11.36
N ASN A 59 18.25 29.11 -11.06
CA ASN A 59 18.53 28.72 -9.68
C ASN A 59 19.52 29.69 -9.01
N ASP A 60 19.32 29.96 -7.73
CA ASP A 60 20.28 30.67 -6.88
C ASP A 60 21.50 29.77 -6.56
N GLN A 61 22.68 30.36 -6.41
CA GLN A 61 23.97 29.67 -6.43
C GLN A 61 24.27 28.82 -5.18
N SER A 62 23.48 28.92 -4.11
CA SER A 62 23.74 28.22 -2.83
C SER A 62 23.82 26.71 -2.97
N ALA A 63 23.04 26.11 -3.87
CA ALA A 63 22.96 24.67 -4.07
C ALA A 63 24.23 24.00 -4.65
N TYR A 64 25.15 24.77 -5.25
CA TYR A 64 26.40 24.22 -5.80
C TYR A 64 27.40 23.82 -4.71
N SER A 65 27.33 24.45 -3.54
CA SER A 65 28.20 24.14 -2.40
C SER A 65 27.92 22.76 -1.83
N ASP A 66 26.64 22.40 -1.64
CA ASP A 66 26.21 21.10 -1.14
C ASP A 66 26.61 19.97 -2.09
N MET A 67 26.39 20.14 -3.40
CA MET A 67 26.79 19.15 -4.40
C MET A 67 28.31 18.90 -4.41
N THR A 68 29.09 19.97 -4.28
CA THR A 68 30.56 19.87 -4.21
C THR A 68 31.00 19.11 -2.97
N MET A 69 30.33 19.35 -1.83
CA MET A 69 30.60 18.61 -0.59
C MET A 69 30.20 17.14 -0.71
N CYS A 70 29.03 16.82 -1.27
CA CYS A 70 28.61 15.44 -1.55
C CYS A 70 29.65 14.70 -2.41
N ALA A 71 30.05 15.29 -3.53
CA ALA A 71 31.01 14.68 -4.45
C ALA A 71 32.35 14.38 -3.76
N ARG A 72 32.84 15.31 -2.93
CA ARG A 72 34.07 15.12 -2.16
C ARG A 72 33.93 13.98 -1.14
N LEU A 73 32.84 13.95 -0.37
CA LEU A 73 32.58 12.89 0.62
C LEU A 73 32.45 11.50 -0.03
N ILE A 74 31.84 11.41 -1.21
CA ILE A 74 31.75 10.16 -1.96
C ILE A 74 33.14 9.59 -2.25
N GLU A 75 34.06 10.43 -2.73
CA GLU A 75 35.44 10.01 -3.03
C GLU A 75 36.23 9.68 -1.75
N GLU A 76 36.05 10.43 -0.67
CA GLU A 76 36.70 10.15 0.61
C GLU A 76 36.22 8.82 1.22
N VAL A 77 34.90 8.57 1.24
CA VAL A 77 34.31 7.38 1.87
C VAL A 77 34.54 6.11 1.04
N ARG A 78 34.51 6.21 -0.29
CA ARG A 78 34.68 5.04 -1.19
C ARG A 78 36.02 4.33 -1.00
N ASN A 79 37.04 5.03 -0.51
CA ASN A 79 38.37 4.46 -0.25
C ASN A 79 38.48 3.72 1.10
N ILE A 80 37.40 3.61 1.87
CA ILE A 80 37.40 3.00 3.20
C ILE A 80 36.90 1.56 3.12
N GLU A 81 37.73 0.61 3.55
CA GLU A 81 37.38 -0.81 3.64
C GLU A 81 36.52 -1.10 4.90
N ALA A 82 35.25 -0.69 4.86
CA ALA A 82 34.25 -1.01 5.89
C ALA A 82 32.95 -1.55 5.27
N PRO A 83 32.24 -2.48 5.93
CA PRO A 83 30.97 -3.01 5.42
C PRO A 83 29.92 -1.92 5.16
N GLU A 84 29.88 -0.88 5.99
CA GLU A 84 28.91 0.21 5.91
C GLU A 84 29.22 1.24 4.80
N THR A 85 30.45 1.23 4.26
CA THR A 85 30.91 2.16 3.21
C THR A 85 29.96 2.17 2.02
N LYS A 86 29.54 0.98 1.54
CA LYS A 86 28.71 0.85 0.34
C LYS A 86 27.38 1.58 0.49
N GLU A 87 26.68 1.36 1.60
CA GLU A 87 25.37 1.99 1.87
C GLU A 87 25.51 3.52 1.99
N VAL A 88 26.55 3.99 2.70
CA VAL A 88 26.79 5.42 2.87
C VAL A 88 27.10 6.10 1.54
N VAL A 89 27.96 5.50 0.70
CA VAL A 89 28.27 6.03 -0.64
C VAL A 89 27.03 6.07 -1.51
N GLN A 90 26.22 5.01 -1.54
CA GLN A 90 25.00 4.97 -2.33
C GLN A 90 24.00 6.05 -1.89
N ASN A 91 23.83 6.25 -0.58
CA ASN A 91 22.98 7.32 -0.05
C ASN A 91 23.52 8.69 -0.44
N LEU A 92 24.83 8.95 -0.31
CA LEU A 92 25.44 10.22 -0.72
C LEU A 92 25.27 10.49 -2.22
N GLN A 93 25.44 9.47 -3.07
CA GLN A 93 25.20 9.56 -4.51
C GLN A 93 23.75 9.90 -4.81
N ARG A 94 22.81 9.27 -4.10
CA ARG A 94 21.38 9.56 -4.23
C ARG A 94 21.06 11.02 -3.90
N TYR A 95 21.60 11.56 -2.81
CA TYR A 95 21.46 12.99 -2.47
C TYR A 95 22.13 13.91 -3.48
N TYR A 96 23.32 13.54 -3.96
CA TYR A 96 24.01 14.31 -5.00
C TYR A 96 23.14 14.46 -6.25
N PHE A 97 22.57 13.36 -6.75
CA PHE A 97 21.64 13.40 -7.88
C PHE A 97 20.36 14.17 -7.54
N GLY A 98 19.77 13.94 -6.37
CA GLY A 98 18.58 14.68 -5.93
C GLY A 98 18.78 16.19 -5.94
N GLN A 99 19.87 16.66 -5.34
CA GLN A 99 20.22 18.09 -5.35
C GLN A 99 20.50 18.60 -6.77
N LYS A 100 21.28 17.85 -7.56
CA LYS A 100 21.60 18.20 -8.95
C LYS A 100 20.35 18.41 -9.79
N TYR A 101 19.37 17.51 -9.69
CA TYR A 101 18.13 17.61 -10.45
C TYR A 101 17.15 18.62 -9.86
N ARG A 102 17.06 18.77 -8.52
CA ARG A 102 16.27 19.85 -7.89
C ARG A 102 16.69 21.24 -8.37
N CYS A 103 17.98 21.45 -8.62
CA CYS A 103 18.51 22.70 -9.16
C CYS A 103 18.12 23.01 -10.62
N ARG A 104 17.48 22.06 -11.31
CA ARG A 104 17.02 22.21 -12.70
C ARG A 104 15.51 22.46 -12.72
N PRO A 105 15.02 23.43 -13.53
CA PRO A 105 13.60 23.55 -13.83
C PRO A 105 13.00 22.22 -14.31
N LEU A 106 11.72 21.96 -14.01
CA LEU A 106 11.02 20.72 -14.38
C LEU A 106 10.94 20.53 -15.90
N GLU A 107 10.90 21.64 -16.65
CA GLU A 107 10.81 21.65 -18.11
C GLU A 107 12.14 21.29 -18.79
N LYS A 108 13.27 21.33 -18.04
CA LYS A 108 14.59 20.98 -18.56
C LYS A 108 14.91 19.51 -18.31
N LYS A 109 14.26 18.64 -19.09
CA LYS A 109 14.50 17.19 -19.13
C LYS A 109 15.57 16.84 -20.16
N ASP A 110 16.40 15.85 -19.87
CA ASP A 110 17.30 15.30 -20.88
C ASP A 110 16.46 14.60 -21.97
N PRO A 111 16.88 14.60 -23.24
CA PRO A 111 16.16 13.85 -24.27
C PRO A 111 16.16 12.35 -23.94
N ILE A 112 15.06 11.66 -24.25
CA ILE A 112 14.93 10.22 -24.05
C ILE A 112 16.01 9.48 -24.86
N ASP A 113 16.92 8.81 -24.15
CA ASP A 113 17.92 7.94 -24.74
C ASP A 113 17.33 6.53 -24.92
N ILE A 114 17.13 6.13 -26.19
CA ILE A 114 16.57 4.83 -26.56
C ILE A 114 17.46 3.67 -26.07
N SER A 115 18.78 3.83 -26.09
CA SER A 115 19.72 2.81 -25.63
C SER A 115 19.59 2.60 -24.11
N LEU A 116 19.51 3.69 -23.36
CA LEU A 116 19.28 3.65 -21.92
C LEU A 116 17.92 3.03 -21.59
N LEU A 117 16.85 3.43 -22.29
CA LEU A 117 15.51 2.87 -22.13
C LEU A 117 15.47 1.35 -22.39
N GLN A 118 16.20 0.86 -23.38
CA GLN A 118 16.32 -0.57 -23.65
C GLN A 118 17.04 -1.31 -22.49
N ARG A 119 18.11 -0.72 -21.94
CA ARG A 119 18.83 -1.30 -20.79
C ARG A 119 17.97 -1.32 -19.53
N LEU A 120 17.26 -0.23 -19.25
CA LEU A 120 16.27 -0.16 -18.18
C LEU A 120 15.17 -1.22 -18.35
N SER A 121 14.64 -1.36 -19.56
CA SER A 121 13.61 -2.38 -19.86
C SER A 121 14.14 -3.79 -19.62
N LYS A 122 15.38 -4.09 -20.02
CA LYS A 122 16.01 -5.38 -19.73
C LYS A 122 16.14 -5.61 -18.22
N ALA A 123 16.54 -4.60 -17.46
CA ALA A 123 16.64 -4.70 -16.01
C ALA A 123 15.28 -4.97 -15.35
N VAL A 124 14.20 -4.33 -15.82
CA VAL A 124 12.85 -4.60 -15.33
C VAL A 124 12.42 -6.04 -15.60
N ARG A 125 12.69 -6.58 -16.79
CA ARG A 125 12.40 -8.00 -17.10
C ARG A 125 13.11 -8.93 -16.12
N ASN A 126 14.41 -8.73 -15.94
CA ASN A 126 15.19 -9.53 -14.99
C ASN A 126 14.62 -9.43 -13.56
N TRP A 127 14.18 -8.25 -13.13
CA TRP A 127 13.56 -8.06 -11.82
C TRP A 127 12.20 -8.75 -11.69
N LYS A 128 11.37 -8.73 -12.74
CA LYS A 128 10.09 -9.46 -12.80
C LYS A 128 10.30 -10.97 -12.75
N ASP A 129 11.26 -11.49 -13.53
CA ASP A 129 11.60 -12.91 -13.56
C ASP A 129 12.14 -13.45 -12.23
N GLN A 130 12.74 -12.58 -11.40
CA GLN A 130 13.15 -12.91 -10.03
C GLN A 130 12.01 -12.90 -9.01
N ASN A 131 10.82 -12.45 -9.40
CA ASN A 131 9.66 -12.36 -8.52
C ASN A 131 8.60 -13.39 -8.93
N GLU A 132 8.39 -14.41 -8.08
CA GLU A 132 7.44 -15.50 -8.35
C GLU A 132 6.06 -15.03 -8.85
N LEU A 133 5.56 -13.91 -8.32
CA LEU A 133 4.23 -13.37 -8.67
C LEU A 133 4.20 -12.64 -10.02
N MET A 134 5.34 -12.18 -10.53
CA MET A 134 5.45 -11.43 -11.80
C MET A 134 6.25 -12.18 -12.87
N GLU A 135 6.70 -13.40 -12.58
CA GLU A 135 7.50 -14.20 -13.50
C GLU A 135 6.78 -14.39 -14.83
N GLY A 136 7.44 -13.99 -15.93
CA GLY A 136 6.89 -14.07 -17.28
C GLY A 136 5.92 -12.94 -17.67
N GLU A 137 5.64 -11.98 -16.79
CA GLU A 137 4.83 -10.81 -17.15
C GLU A 137 5.56 -9.86 -18.11
N GLU A 138 4.85 -9.39 -19.13
CA GLU A 138 5.36 -8.37 -20.04
C GLU A 138 5.50 -7.00 -19.37
N ILE A 139 6.30 -6.11 -19.98
CA ILE A 139 6.35 -4.70 -19.57
C ILE A 139 5.14 -4.00 -20.16
N THR A 140 4.30 -3.45 -19.29
CA THR A 140 3.09 -2.72 -19.66
C THR A 140 3.43 -1.35 -20.28
N GLY A 141 2.53 -0.79 -21.07
CA GLY A 141 2.72 0.57 -21.65
C GLY A 141 2.93 1.65 -20.58
N ARG A 142 2.30 1.51 -19.42
CA ARG A 142 2.52 2.35 -18.25
C ARG A 142 3.96 2.24 -17.73
N GLU A 143 4.46 1.02 -17.55
CA GLU A 143 5.85 0.82 -17.10
C GLU A 143 6.85 1.42 -18.10
N VAL A 144 6.60 1.29 -19.41
CA VAL A 144 7.40 1.97 -20.44
C VAL A 144 7.41 3.49 -20.25
N LYS A 145 6.25 4.11 -19.95
CA LYS A 145 6.18 5.56 -19.64
C LYS A 145 7.06 5.93 -18.44
N VAL A 146 6.99 5.16 -17.35
CA VAL A 146 7.82 5.40 -16.15
C VAL A 146 9.32 5.25 -16.46
N LEU A 147 9.70 4.25 -17.26
CA LEU A 147 11.10 4.07 -17.68
C LEU A 147 11.57 5.18 -18.62
N ALA A 148 10.69 5.70 -19.48
CA ALA A 148 10.98 6.85 -20.32
C ALA A 148 11.21 8.11 -19.47
N GLU A 149 10.34 8.39 -18.50
CA GLU A 149 10.53 9.47 -17.52
C GLU A 149 11.85 9.32 -16.75
N LEU A 150 12.18 8.11 -16.31
CA LEU A 150 13.45 7.85 -15.63
C LEU A 150 14.65 8.13 -16.56
N SER A 151 14.55 7.84 -17.84
CA SER A 151 15.64 8.06 -18.81
C SER A 151 15.96 9.55 -19.03
N GLU A 152 15.03 10.44 -18.71
CA GLU A 152 15.25 11.91 -18.70
C GLU A 152 16.17 12.35 -17.55
N TYR A 153 16.45 11.45 -16.60
CA TYR A 153 17.44 11.56 -15.53
C TYR A 153 18.68 10.73 -15.85
N SER A 154 19.25 10.93 -17.04
CA SER A 154 20.25 10.05 -17.67
C SER A 154 21.36 9.57 -16.73
N GLU A 155 22.08 10.49 -16.07
CA GLU A 155 23.17 10.14 -15.15
C GLU A 155 22.70 9.37 -13.91
N PHE A 156 21.52 9.68 -13.39
CA PHE A 156 20.93 8.93 -12.27
C PHE A 156 20.48 7.55 -12.71
N ALA A 157 19.88 7.42 -13.88
CA ALA A 157 19.43 6.16 -14.44
C ALA A 157 20.60 5.21 -14.75
N GLU A 158 21.72 5.74 -15.25
CA GLU A 158 22.97 4.99 -15.42
C GLU A 158 23.50 4.48 -14.06
N TRP A 159 23.58 5.37 -13.07
CA TRP A 159 23.97 4.98 -11.71
C TRP A 159 23.01 3.93 -11.11
N LEU A 160 21.70 4.05 -11.37
CA LEU A 160 20.70 3.11 -10.89
C LEU A 160 20.93 1.69 -11.47
N LEU A 161 21.31 1.60 -12.75
CA LEU A 161 21.61 0.33 -13.41
C LEU A 161 22.84 -0.38 -12.83
N GLU A 162 23.75 0.35 -12.21
CA GLU A 162 24.94 -0.19 -11.53
C GLU A 162 24.66 -0.64 -10.08
N ASN A 163 23.48 -0.32 -9.53
CA ASN A 163 23.12 -0.52 -8.14
C ASN A 163 21.83 -1.32 -7.98
N GLU A 164 21.93 -2.66 -7.95
CA GLU A 164 20.78 -3.59 -7.86
C GLU A 164 19.80 -3.27 -6.73
N GLU A 165 20.30 -2.86 -5.55
CA GLU A 165 19.43 -2.51 -4.43
C GLU A 165 18.59 -1.25 -4.74
N MET A 166 19.22 -0.20 -5.26
CA MET A 166 18.54 1.05 -5.62
C MET A 166 17.58 0.83 -6.78
N GLN A 167 17.97 -0.01 -7.75
CA GLN A 167 17.11 -0.47 -8.83
C GLN A 167 15.85 -1.15 -8.29
N SER A 168 15.99 -2.11 -7.37
CA SER A 168 14.87 -2.79 -6.72
C SER A 168 13.96 -1.84 -5.91
N GLN A 169 14.55 -0.83 -5.28
CA GLN A 169 13.78 0.23 -4.60
C GLN A 169 12.99 1.09 -5.58
N PHE A 170 13.61 1.51 -6.69
CA PHE A 170 12.93 2.30 -7.73
C PHE A 170 11.82 1.49 -8.43
N PHE A 171 12.07 0.25 -8.81
CA PHE A 171 11.06 -0.60 -9.45
C PHE A 171 9.84 -0.83 -8.55
N ARG A 172 10.06 -0.96 -7.23
CA ARG A 172 8.97 -0.96 -6.27
C ARG A 172 8.23 0.36 -6.25
N TRP A 173 8.93 1.49 -6.19
CA TRP A 173 8.33 2.82 -6.14
C TRP A 173 7.55 3.19 -7.41
N GLY A 174 8.23 3.25 -8.55
CA GLY A 174 7.67 3.79 -9.80
C GLY A 174 6.80 2.81 -10.57
N LEU A 175 7.22 1.54 -10.63
CA LEU A 175 6.52 0.52 -11.45
C LEU A 175 5.39 -0.12 -10.64
N ARG A 176 5.73 -0.76 -9.52
CA ARG A 176 4.75 -1.51 -8.72
C ARG A 176 3.80 -0.60 -7.93
N TYR A 177 4.34 0.36 -7.18
CA TYR A 177 3.55 1.33 -6.41
C TYR A 177 3.23 2.59 -7.18
N ARG A 178 3.52 2.63 -8.49
CA ARG A 178 2.91 3.61 -9.38
C ARG A 178 3.25 5.06 -9.04
N CYS A 179 4.23 5.31 -8.17
CA CYS A 179 4.55 6.63 -7.63
C CYS A 179 5.38 7.47 -8.61
N PRO A 180 5.36 8.81 -8.50
CA PRO A 180 6.03 9.67 -9.47
C PRO A 180 7.55 9.51 -9.47
N THR A 181 8.13 9.39 -10.67
CA THR A 181 9.59 9.30 -10.89
C THR A 181 10.32 10.50 -10.29
N ASP A 182 9.81 11.71 -10.52
CA ASP A 182 10.46 12.96 -10.12
C ASP A 182 10.68 13.06 -8.60
N ILE A 183 9.70 12.61 -7.80
CA ILE A 183 9.81 12.61 -6.34
C ILE A 183 10.92 11.67 -5.88
N TYR A 184 11.03 10.48 -6.49
CA TYR A 184 12.06 9.50 -6.13
C TYR A 184 13.47 10.03 -6.36
N VAL A 185 13.67 10.69 -7.50
CA VAL A 185 14.97 11.21 -7.92
C VAL A 185 15.32 12.48 -7.15
N ARG A 186 14.39 13.45 -7.09
CA ARG A 186 14.66 14.80 -6.59
C ARG A 186 14.60 14.89 -5.07
N TYR A 187 13.72 14.14 -4.39
CA TYR A 187 13.47 14.26 -2.95
C TYR A 187 13.62 12.91 -2.22
N PRO A 188 14.84 12.32 -2.18
CA PRO A 188 15.08 11.02 -1.55
C PRO A 188 14.65 10.95 -0.07
N SER A 189 14.74 12.04 0.70
CA SER A 189 14.28 12.04 2.10
C SER A 189 12.76 11.89 2.21
N ILE A 190 12.02 12.65 1.39
CA ILE A 190 10.56 12.59 1.34
C ILE A 190 10.10 11.23 0.84
N GLN A 191 10.73 10.71 -0.21
CA GLN A 191 10.49 9.35 -0.70
C GLN A 191 10.65 8.32 0.42
N LYS A 192 11.76 8.39 1.18
CA LYS A 192 12.04 7.45 2.27
C LYS A 192 10.99 7.54 3.38
N LEU A 193 10.51 8.74 3.71
CA LEU A 193 9.43 8.94 4.69
C LEU A 193 8.13 8.29 4.21
N LEU A 194 7.72 8.56 2.97
CA LEU A 194 6.50 8.00 2.38
C LEU A 194 6.53 6.46 2.33
N THR A 195 7.68 5.86 2.00
CA THR A 195 7.83 4.40 2.04
C THR A 195 7.85 3.85 3.47
N LYS A 196 8.51 4.52 4.42
CA LYS A 196 8.53 4.10 5.83
C LYS A 196 7.13 4.17 6.46
N SER A 197 6.34 5.17 6.10
CA SER A 197 4.95 5.30 6.54
C SER A 197 3.99 4.43 5.73
N THR A 198 4.44 3.69 4.71
CA THR A 198 3.62 2.89 3.78
C THR A 198 2.59 3.70 2.97
N LEU A 199 2.75 5.03 2.92
CA LEU A 199 1.88 5.92 2.14
C LEU A 199 2.11 5.76 0.65
N ASP A 200 3.32 5.42 0.23
CA ASP A 200 3.68 5.17 -1.18
C ASP A 200 2.71 4.18 -1.84
N LYS A 201 2.41 3.06 -1.18
CA LYS A 201 1.48 2.04 -1.71
C LYS A 201 0.06 2.56 -1.87
N ARG A 202 -0.41 3.35 -0.90
CA ARG A 202 -1.79 3.86 -0.85
C ARG A 202 -2.01 4.96 -1.89
N VAL A 203 -1.13 5.95 -1.90
CA VAL A 203 -1.09 7.03 -2.88
C VAL A 203 -0.95 6.46 -4.29
N GLY A 204 -0.05 5.50 -4.44
CA GLY A 204 0.17 4.72 -5.65
C GLY A 204 -1.08 4.08 -6.24
N ARG A 205 -1.87 3.44 -5.37
CA ARG A 205 -3.09 2.72 -5.74
C ARG A 205 -4.21 3.64 -6.19
N VAL A 206 -4.44 4.74 -5.49
CA VAL A 206 -5.61 5.60 -5.72
C VAL A 206 -5.38 6.55 -6.90
N GLY A 207 -4.19 7.12 -7.02
CA GLY A 207 -3.92 8.09 -8.09
C GLY A 207 -2.63 8.84 -7.90
N ALA A 208 -1.48 8.17 -8.07
CA ALA A 208 -0.18 8.79 -7.80
C ALA A 208 0.03 10.14 -8.51
N GLU A 209 -0.30 10.24 -9.81
CA GLU A 209 -0.06 11.45 -10.61
C GLU A 209 -0.96 12.63 -10.18
N THR A 210 -2.09 12.38 -9.54
CA THR A 210 -3.02 13.41 -9.06
C THR A 210 -2.81 13.75 -7.59
N LEU A 211 -2.53 12.73 -6.76
CA LEU A 211 -2.39 12.88 -5.32
C LEU A 211 -1.01 13.39 -4.90
N LEU A 212 0.07 12.88 -5.50
CA LEU A 212 1.46 13.20 -5.13
C LEU A 212 2.20 13.75 -6.34
N LYS A 213 2.68 14.99 -6.26
CA LYS A 213 3.36 15.63 -7.38
C LYS A 213 4.37 16.68 -6.94
N LEU A 214 5.12 17.17 -7.92
CA LEU A 214 5.94 18.37 -7.77
C LEU A 214 5.18 19.56 -8.36
N ASP A 215 5.02 20.60 -7.56
CA ASP A 215 4.33 21.83 -7.96
C ASP A 215 5.24 23.05 -7.85
N TYR A 216 5.02 24.00 -8.76
CA TYR A 216 5.59 25.34 -8.68
C TYR A 216 4.64 26.27 -7.92
N HIS A 217 5.11 26.84 -6.82
CA HIS A 217 4.38 27.84 -6.05
C HIS A 217 5.00 29.22 -6.29
N HIS A 218 4.19 30.18 -6.73
CA HIS A 218 4.63 31.55 -6.94
C HIS A 218 4.76 32.27 -5.60
N LEU A 219 5.98 32.73 -5.27
CA LEU A 219 6.24 33.56 -4.09
C LEU A 219 6.07 35.04 -4.41
N SER A 220 6.49 35.45 -5.61
CA SER A 220 6.35 36.79 -6.16
C SER A 220 6.39 36.75 -7.69
N ASP A 221 6.26 37.90 -8.35
CA ASP A 221 6.44 38.01 -9.81
C ASP A 221 7.83 37.53 -10.28
N LYS A 222 8.81 37.54 -9.38
CA LYS A 222 10.22 37.23 -9.67
C LYS A 222 10.68 35.90 -9.08
N GLU A 223 9.89 35.26 -8.22
CA GLU A 223 10.34 34.09 -7.48
C GLU A 223 9.29 32.98 -7.50
N THR A 224 9.74 31.78 -7.77
CA THR A 224 8.90 30.58 -7.78
C THR A 224 9.64 29.49 -7.02
N GLN A 225 8.95 28.80 -6.12
CA GLN A 225 9.50 27.66 -5.39
C GLN A 225 8.98 26.34 -5.96
N LEU A 226 9.84 25.33 -6.04
CA LEU A 226 9.46 23.96 -6.37
C LEU A 226 9.24 23.19 -5.08
N ILE A 227 8.07 22.59 -4.91
CA ILE A 227 7.71 21.85 -3.70
C ILE A 227 7.05 20.50 -4.03
N PRO A 228 7.34 19.43 -3.27
CA PRO A 228 6.55 18.20 -3.27
C PRO A 228 5.24 18.41 -2.51
N THR A 229 4.12 18.07 -3.13
CA THR A 229 2.78 18.21 -2.57
C THR A 229 2.08 16.86 -2.49
N LEU A 230 1.26 16.68 -1.46
CA LEU A 230 0.32 15.58 -1.32
C LEU A 230 -1.07 16.14 -1.05
N LEU A 231 -2.10 15.62 -1.75
CA LEU A 231 -3.48 15.99 -1.49
C LEU A 231 -3.92 15.54 -0.08
N MET A 232 -4.57 16.45 0.65
CA MET A 232 -5.19 16.23 1.96
C MET A 232 -6.54 16.95 1.98
N GLU A 233 -7.64 16.20 1.99
CA GLU A 233 -9.01 16.70 1.82
C GLU A 233 -9.15 17.66 0.62
N GLY A 234 -8.63 17.25 -0.53
CA GLY A 234 -8.69 18.01 -1.77
C GLY A 234 -7.74 19.21 -1.85
N ARG A 235 -6.93 19.47 -0.83
CA ARG A 235 -5.94 20.55 -0.81
C ARG A 235 -4.53 20.02 -1.00
N ALA A 236 -3.75 20.66 -1.86
CA ALA A 236 -2.34 20.30 -2.08
C ALA A 236 -1.49 20.83 -0.92
N GLU A 237 -0.99 19.93 -0.07
CA GLU A 237 -0.19 20.30 1.09
C GLU A 237 1.29 19.98 0.86
N SER A 238 2.15 20.95 1.19
CA SER A 238 3.61 20.81 1.08
C SER A 238 4.13 19.75 2.04
N LEU A 239 4.99 18.85 1.54
CA LEU A 239 5.63 17.81 2.35
C LEU A 239 6.97 18.25 2.97
N LEU A 240 7.36 19.50 2.82
CA LEU A 240 8.67 19.99 3.22
C LEU A 240 8.81 20.23 4.73
N ASP A 241 7.72 20.53 5.44
CA ASP A 241 7.73 20.83 6.87
C ASP A 241 6.93 19.80 7.68
N GLU A 242 7.62 18.81 8.24
CA GLU A 242 7.04 17.73 9.04
C GLU A 242 6.28 18.22 10.29
N TYR A 243 6.57 19.43 10.78
CA TYR A 243 5.91 20.00 11.96
C TYR A 243 4.70 20.84 11.61
N ARG A 244 4.48 21.10 10.31
CA ARG A 244 3.29 21.80 9.84
C ARG A 244 2.05 21.04 10.28
N THR A 245 1.11 21.78 10.87
CA THR A 245 -0.20 21.25 11.24
C THR A 245 -1.14 21.35 10.06
N ILE A 246 -1.84 20.25 9.78
CA ILE A 246 -2.88 20.12 8.78
C ILE A 246 -4.21 19.95 9.53
N SER A 247 -5.17 20.81 9.21
CA SER A 247 -6.51 20.77 9.79
C SER A 247 -7.45 20.00 8.89
N PHE A 248 -7.92 18.84 9.34
CA PHE A 248 -8.92 18.03 8.64
C PHE A 248 -10.36 18.39 9.07
N LYS A 249 -11.35 17.84 8.38
CA LYS A 249 -12.77 17.93 8.73
C LYS A 249 -12.99 17.64 10.22
N GLY A 250 -13.85 18.42 10.86
CA GLY A 250 -14.13 18.30 12.30
C GLY A 250 -13.11 19.01 13.20
N ASN A 251 -12.26 19.88 12.63
CA ASN A 251 -11.13 20.52 13.33
C ASN A 251 -10.15 19.48 13.91
N TYR A 252 -9.94 18.39 13.17
CA TYR A 252 -8.98 17.38 13.54
C TYR A 252 -7.60 17.80 13.06
N ASP A 253 -6.84 18.43 13.94
CA ASP A 253 -5.52 18.97 13.65
C ASP A 253 -4.41 17.94 13.89
N MET A 254 -3.56 17.70 12.90
CA MET A 254 -2.41 16.79 13.00
C MET A 254 -1.16 17.38 12.36
N SER A 255 0.01 17.15 12.95
CA SER A 255 1.28 17.42 12.26
C SER A 255 1.53 16.41 11.14
N LEU A 256 2.25 16.80 10.08
CA LEU A 256 2.67 15.85 9.03
C LEU A 256 3.43 14.65 9.60
N ASN A 257 4.29 14.86 10.61
CA ASN A 257 4.99 13.76 11.27
C ASN A 257 4.00 12.78 11.93
N SER A 258 2.98 13.27 12.63
CA SER A 258 1.95 12.43 13.25
C SER A 258 1.15 11.64 12.21
N ILE A 259 0.92 12.22 11.02
CA ILE A 259 0.29 11.52 9.89
C ILE A 259 1.18 10.36 9.43
N TYR A 260 2.48 10.59 9.23
CA TYR A 260 3.43 9.53 8.85
C TYR A 260 3.51 8.40 9.88
N GLU A 261 3.52 8.74 11.17
CA GLU A 261 3.52 7.76 12.26
C GLU A 261 2.25 6.90 12.27
N MET A 262 1.08 7.53 12.09
CA MET A 262 -0.20 6.82 12.03
C MET A 262 -0.21 5.81 10.89
N PHE A 263 0.18 6.21 9.67
CA PHE A 263 0.24 5.28 8.54
C PHE A 263 1.32 4.20 8.72
N GLY A 264 2.46 4.53 9.33
CA GLY A 264 3.51 3.56 9.67
C GLY A 264 3.06 2.49 10.69
N ASN A 265 2.06 2.79 11.51
CA ASN A 265 1.50 1.89 12.52
C ASN A 265 0.29 1.08 12.04
N ARG A 266 -0.10 1.17 10.76
CA ARG A 266 -1.28 0.48 10.19
C ARG A 266 -1.31 -1.04 10.32
N SER A 267 -0.15 -1.67 10.54
CA SER A 267 -0.08 -3.11 10.83
C SER A 267 -0.55 -3.49 12.25
N LYS A 268 -0.66 -2.50 13.15
CA LYS A 268 -1.04 -2.67 14.56
C LYS A 268 -2.43 -2.12 14.85
N GLU A 269 -2.81 -1.01 14.22
CA GLU A 269 -4.08 -0.32 14.46
C GLU A 269 -4.61 0.32 13.17
N THR A 270 -5.93 0.47 13.06
CA THR A 270 -6.58 1.05 11.87
C THR A 270 -6.28 2.54 11.71
N GLY A 271 -6.16 3.33 12.77
CA GLY A 271 -5.98 4.78 12.68
C GLY A 271 -7.22 5.53 12.17
N ASN A 272 -7.14 6.87 12.16
CA ASN A 272 -8.27 7.78 11.86
C ASN A 272 -8.12 8.55 10.54
N LEU A 273 -7.10 8.25 9.75
CA LEU A 273 -6.85 8.88 8.46
C LEU A 273 -6.73 7.83 7.37
N GLU A 274 -7.34 8.04 6.19
CA GLU A 274 -7.22 7.14 5.05
C GLU A 274 -6.88 7.88 3.75
N VAL A 275 -6.28 7.19 2.78
CA VAL A 275 -6.02 7.72 1.42
C VAL A 275 -7.16 7.34 0.48
N LEU A 276 -7.85 8.36 -0.02
CA LEU A 276 -9.02 8.27 -0.90
C LEU A 276 -8.85 9.21 -2.11
N ALA A 277 -9.87 9.36 -2.96
CA ALA A 277 -9.75 10.11 -4.22
C ALA A 277 -9.29 11.57 -4.03
N ASP A 278 -9.62 12.17 -2.88
CA ASP A 278 -9.26 13.54 -2.53
C ASP A 278 -8.00 13.61 -1.62
N GLY A 279 -7.21 12.53 -1.59
CA GLY A 279 -5.96 12.43 -0.83
C GLY A 279 -6.13 11.85 0.56
N ILE A 280 -5.34 12.31 1.53
CA ILE A 280 -5.47 11.90 2.93
C ILE A 280 -6.72 12.58 3.53
N MET A 281 -7.61 11.82 4.16
CA MET A 281 -8.87 12.30 4.73
C MET A 281 -9.04 11.85 6.18
N ASN A 282 -9.74 12.65 7.00
CA ASN A 282 -10.22 12.22 8.32
C ASN A 282 -11.33 11.17 8.16
N TRP A 283 -10.90 9.91 8.09
CA TRP A 283 -11.74 8.77 7.82
C TRP A 283 -11.16 7.53 8.50
N ASN A 284 -11.96 6.93 9.39
CA ASN A 284 -11.65 5.65 9.99
C ASN A 284 -12.36 4.54 9.21
N SER A 285 -11.60 3.59 8.67
CA SER A 285 -12.15 2.58 7.76
C SER A 285 -13.02 1.54 8.45
N TYR A 286 -12.94 1.36 9.77
CA TYR A 286 -13.76 0.40 10.54
C TYR A 286 -15.04 1.04 11.07
N TYR A 287 -14.98 2.31 11.47
CA TYR A 287 -16.15 3.04 11.93
C TYR A 287 -16.96 3.64 10.77
N LEU A 288 -16.36 3.80 9.58
CA LEU A 288 -16.96 4.46 8.42
C LEU A 288 -17.45 5.86 8.80
N GLY A 289 -16.52 6.68 9.28
CA GLY A 289 -16.80 8.00 9.80
C GLY A 289 -15.55 8.82 10.07
N SER A 290 -15.75 10.11 10.25
CA SER A 290 -14.69 11.05 10.61
C SER A 290 -14.56 11.15 12.14
N TRP A 291 -13.34 11.27 12.64
CA TRP A 291 -13.11 11.51 14.06
C TRP A 291 -13.42 12.97 14.43
N ASN A 292 -14.21 13.17 15.49
CA ASN A 292 -14.51 14.49 16.02
C ASN A 292 -13.80 14.68 17.37
N PRO A 293 -12.74 15.51 17.43
CA PRO A 293 -11.98 15.72 18.66
C PRO A 293 -12.76 16.47 19.75
N SER A 294 -13.81 17.22 19.38
CA SER A 294 -14.60 17.98 20.36
C SER A 294 -15.54 17.08 21.16
N THR A 295 -16.04 16.01 20.54
CA THR A 295 -16.96 15.04 21.17
C THR A 295 -16.28 13.73 21.53
N GLU A 296 -15.00 13.55 21.18
CA GLU A 296 -14.24 12.30 21.31
C GLU A 296 -14.99 11.10 20.72
N SER A 297 -15.65 11.30 19.58
CA SER A 297 -16.49 10.30 18.93
C SER A 297 -16.33 10.33 17.41
N PHE A 298 -16.78 9.28 16.73
CA PHE A 298 -16.88 9.25 15.28
C PHE A 298 -18.22 9.80 14.81
N ASP A 299 -18.17 10.72 13.85
CA ASP A 299 -19.32 11.12 13.04
C ASP A 299 -19.52 10.05 11.96
N VAL A 300 -20.21 8.98 12.33
CA VAL A 300 -20.39 7.76 11.50
C VAL A 300 -21.49 7.94 10.45
N VAL A 301 -21.30 7.32 9.29
CA VAL A 301 -22.36 7.18 8.27
C VAL A 301 -23.50 6.31 8.81
N ASP A 302 -24.74 6.75 8.59
CA ASP A 302 -25.94 5.96 8.89
C ASP A 302 -26.16 4.91 7.79
N SER A 303 -25.63 3.71 8.03
CA SER A 303 -25.65 2.61 7.07
C SER A 303 -27.01 1.91 6.94
N LEU A 304 -28.04 2.36 7.66
CA LEU A 304 -29.42 1.89 7.50
C LEU A 304 -30.26 2.82 6.61
N LYS A 305 -29.76 4.00 6.29
CA LYS A 305 -30.41 4.94 5.38
C LYS A 305 -30.43 4.39 3.96
N GLU A 306 -31.47 4.73 3.19
CA GLU A 306 -31.51 4.44 1.76
C GLU A 306 -30.32 5.12 1.05
N ASN A 307 -29.63 4.37 0.20
CA ASN A 307 -28.44 4.82 -0.53
C ASN A 307 -27.31 5.36 0.39
N TRP A 308 -27.15 4.81 1.61
CA TRP A 308 -26.12 5.23 2.57
C TRP A 308 -24.70 5.32 1.99
N TRP A 309 -24.39 4.53 0.97
CA TRP A 309 -23.10 4.53 0.30
C TRP A 309 -22.78 5.84 -0.43
N GLU A 310 -23.78 6.66 -0.74
CA GLU A 310 -23.58 8.01 -1.30
C GLU A 310 -22.98 8.99 -0.28
N GLU A 311 -22.98 8.64 1.01
CA GLU A 311 -22.31 9.41 2.07
C GLU A 311 -20.84 9.01 2.25
N LEU A 312 -20.40 7.93 1.61
CA LEU A 312 -19.00 7.51 1.68
C LEU A 312 -18.13 8.46 0.88
N PRO A 313 -16.92 8.78 1.37
CA PRO A 313 -15.96 9.53 0.58
C PRO A 313 -15.50 8.68 -0.61
N ARG A 314 -15.43 9.30 -1.79
CA ARG A 314 -15.09 8.61 -3.04
C ARG A 314 -13.71 7.95 -2.96
N PHE A 315 -13.65 6.66 -3.27
CA PHE A 315 -12.39 5.92 -3.40
C PHE A 315 -11.77 6.10 -4.79
N GLU A 316 -12.51 5.76 -5.85
CA GLU A 316 -12.04 5.80 -7.24
C GLU A 316 -13.24 5.95 -8.20
N LEU A 317 -13.06 6.67 -9.31
CA LEU A 317 -14.02 6.75 -10.42
C LEU A 317 -13.31 6.25 -11.68
N LEU A 318 -13.87 5.22 -12.32
CA LEU A 318 -13.30 4.57 -13.50
C LEU A 318 -14.13 4.87 -14.74
N ASP A 319 -13.48 5.20 -15.85
CA ASP A 319 -14.15 5.21 -17.16
C ASP A 319 -14.52 3.79 -17.61
N THR A 320 -15.39 3.70 -18.62
CA THR A 320 -15.93 2.43 -19.12
C THR A 320 -14.87 1.49 -19.66
N ASP A 321 -13.85 2.03 -20.32
CA ASP A 321 -12.79 1.24 -20.95
C ASP A 321 -11.91 0.59 -19.86
N THR A 322 -11.59 1.35 -18.81
CA THR A 322 -10.86 0.85 -17.65
C THR A 322 -11.67 -0.20 -16.89
N VAL A 323 -13.00 -0.04 -16.80
CA VAL A 323 -13.87 -1.05 -16.19
C VAL A 323 -13.83 -2.35 -17.00
N ALA A 324 -13.97 -2.27 -18.32
CA ALA A 324 -13.93 -3.44 -19.20
C ALA A 324 -12.60 -4.20 -19.08
N GLU A 325 -11.48 -3.47 -19.10
CA GLU A 325 -10.14 -4.06 -18.95
C GLU A 325 -9.94 -4.69 -17.56
N ARG A 326 -10.22 -3.94 -16.49
CA ARG A 326 -9.87 -4.34 -15.12
C ARG A 326 -10.76 -5.45 -14.56
N TYR A 327 -12.04 -5.45 -14.95
CA TYR A 327 -13.04 -6.37 -14.40
C TYR A 327 -13.43 -7.47 -15.39
N GLU A 328 -12.85 -7.48 -16.59
CA GLU A 328 -13.10 -8.48 -17.63
C GLU A 328 -14.61 -8.61 -17.96
N ILE A 329 -15.33 -7.48 -17.94
CA ILE A 329 -16.79 -7.41 -18.16
C ILE A 329 -17.17 -6.12 -18.88
N GLU A 330 -17.98 -6.23 -19.94
CA GLU A 330 -18.43 -5.07 -20.71
C GLU A 330 -19.49 -4.25 -19.93
N PRO A 331 -19.21 -2.99 -19.56
CA PRO A 331 -20.17 -2.15 -18.85
C PRO A 331 -21.28 -1.68 -19.81
N ASN A 332 -22.54 -1.74 -19.38
CA ASN A 332 -23.68 -1.21 -20.16
C ASN A 332 -24.16 0.19 -19.71
N GLY A 333 -23.59 0.72 -18.62
CA GLY A 333 -23.86 2.07 -18.09
C GLY A 333 -25.09 2.16 -17.19
N THR A 334 -25.84 1.07 -17.01
CA THR A 334 -27.04 1.03 -16.16
C THR A 334 -26.92 0.02 -15.03
N ASP A 335 -26.32 -1.13 -15.33
CA ASP A 335 -26.13 -2.20 -14.36
C ASP A 335 -24.96 -1.89 -13.45
N TRP A 336 -25.03 -2.46 -12.27
CA TRP A 336 -23.92 -2.45 -11.32
C TRP A 336 -22.98 -3.60 -11.67
N ILE A 337 -21.70 -3.43 -11.37
CA ILE A 337 -20.74 -4.53 -11.47
C ILE A 337 -20.31 -4.90 -10.05
N VAL A 338 -20.44 -6.17 -9.69
CA VAL A 338 -19.99 -6.67 -8.40
C VAL A 338 -18.89 -7.69 -8.63
N ALA A 339 -17.72 -7.41 -8.06
CA ALA A 339 -16.54 -8.24 -8.22
C ALA A 339 -16.11 -8.87 -6.90
N ALA A 340 -15.94 -10.19 -6.93
CA ALA A 340 -15.19 -10.92 -5.93
C ALA A 340 -13.69 -10.67 -6.17
N LYS A 341 -13.01 -10.17 -5.14
CA LYS A 341 -11.59 -9.85 -5.19
C LYS A 341 -10.82 -10.70 -4.19
N ALA A 342 -9.61 -11.09 -4.56
CA ALA A 342 -8.69 -11.81 -3.68
C ALA A 342 -7.26 -11.31 -3.84
N THR A 343 -6.46 -11.39 -2.78
CA THR A 343 -5.00 -11.22 -2.85
C THR A 343 -4.26 -12.44 -2.33
N ARG A 344 -3.06 -12.70 -2.86
CA ARG A 344 -2.13 -13.72 -2.33
C ARG A 344 -0.67 -13.22 -2.36
N LYS A 345 0.15 -13.70 -1.41
CA LYS A 345 1.60 -13.38 -1.32
C LYS A 345 2.51 -14.33 -2.09
N SER A 346 2.01 -15.49 -2.50
CA SER A 346 2.73 -16.52 -3.26
C SER A 346 1.72 -17.29 -4.12
N LYS A 347 2.18 -18.05 -5.12
CA LYS A 347 1.30 -18.90 -5.95
C LYS A 347 0.87 -20.19 -5.24
N SER A 348 1.43 -20.45 -4.06
CA SER A 348 1.09 -21.60 -3.20
C SER A 348 -0.37 -21.57 -2.72
N LYS A 349 -0.87 -22.70 -2.22
CA LYS A 349 -2.21 -22.79 -1.60
C LYS A 349 -2.18 -22.37 -0.12
N ASN A 350 -1.20 -21.57 0.26
CA ASN A 350 -1.02 -21.13 1.64
C ASN A 350 -2.18 -20.23 2.06
N VAL A 351 -2.83 -20.61 3.16
CA VAL A 351 -3.97 -19.86 3.68
C VAL A 351 -3.59 -18.56 4.41
N TYR A 352 -2.30 -18.36 4.70
CA TYR A 352 -1.80 -17.11 5.28
C TYR A 352 -1.41 -16.09 4.23
N GLY A 353 -1.54 -14.80 4.58
CA GLY A 353 -1.14 -13.71 3.69
C GLY A 353 -2.05 -13.52 2.48
N GLN A 354 -3.26 -14.03 2.56
CA GLN A 354 -4.33 -13.85 1.59
C GLN A 354 -5.49 -13.08 2.22
N HIS A 355 -6.31 -12.45 1.39
CA HIS A 355 -7.53 -11.76 1.81
C HIS A 355 -8.52 -11.68 0.66
N GLY A 356 -9.81 -11.79 0.96
CA GLY A 356 -10.90 -11.67 -0.01
C GLY A 356 -11.84 -10.52 0.35
N TRP A 357 -12.35 -9.81 -0.64
CA TRP A 357 -13.27 -8.67 -0.43
C TRP A 357 -14.19 -8.49 -1.65
N LEU A 358 -15.08 -7.49 -1.56
CA LEU A 358 -15.97 -7.07 -2.64
C LEU A 358 -15.54 -5.73 -3.21
N GLU A 359 -15.53 -5.60 -4.53
CA GLU A 359 -15.60 -4.29 -5.19
C GLU A 359 -17.00 -4.15 -5.81
N VAL A 360 -17.77 -3.17 -5.33
CA VAL A 360 -19.08 -2.81 -5.89
C VAL A 360 -18.89 -1.57 -6.75
N LEU A 361 -19.25 -1.66 -8.02
CA LEU A 361 -19.12 -0.59 -9.00
C LEU A 361 -20.52 -0.08 -9.34
N ILE A 362 -20.75 1.20 -9.05
CA ILE A 362 -22.04 1.84 -9.25
C ILE A 362 -21.94 2.81 -10.43
N PRO A 363 -22.79 2.69 -11.45
CA PRO A 363 -22.75 3.58 -12.61
C PRO A 363 -23.05 5.03 -12.20
N LYS A 364 -22.29 5.94 -12.76
CA LYS A 364 -22.40 7.41 -12.68
C LYS A 364 -22.36 7.97 -14.10
N ASN A 365 -22.64 9.27 -14.25
CA ASN A 365 -22.69 9.93 -15.56
C ASN A 365 -21.39 9.76 -16.38
N GLU A 366 -20.24 9.67 -15.72
CA GLU A 366 -18.90 9.68 -16.35
C GLU A 366 -18.16 8.34 -16.22
N GLY A 367 -18.82 7.28 -15.74
CA GLY A 367 -18.16 5.99 -15.49
C GLY A 367 -18.75 5.23 -14.31
N TYR A 368 -17.90 4.54 -13.55
CA TYR A 368 -18.30 3.74 -12.39
C TYR A 368 -17.54 4.16 -11.14
N GLU A 369 -18.26 4.47 -10.09
CA GLU A 369 -17.69 4.71 -8.77
C GLU A 369 -17.44 3.36 -8.08
N VAL A 370 -16.22 3.17 -7.56
CA VAL A 370 -15.77 1.90 -7.00
C VAL A 370 -15.85 1.93 -5.48
N PHE A 371 -16.49 0.92 -4.89
CA PHE A 371 -16.60 0.73 -3.46
C PHE A 371 -15.93 -0.58 -3.01
N PRO A 372 -14.65 -0.53 -2.58
CA PRO A 372 -13.98 -1.70 -2.02
C PRO A 372 -14.38 -1.92 -0.56
N ILE A 373 -15.11 -3.01 -0.30
CA ILE A 373 -15.68 -3.32 1.00
C ILE A 373 -15.27 -4.73 1.39
N GLY A 374 -14.74 -4.90 2.61
CA GLY A 374 -14.34 -6.23 3.08
C GLY A 374 -14.50 -6.43 4.57
N LYS A 375 -14.63 -7.70 4.94
CA LYS A 375 -14.81 -8.14 6.32
C LYS A 375 -13.47 -8.44 6.98
N TYR A 376 -13.27 -7.90 8.17
CA TYR A 376 -12.05 -8.10 8.96
C TYR A 376 -12.40 -8.59 10.36
N PRO A 377 -11.51 -9.34 11.02
CA PRO A 377 -11.56 -9.40 12.48
C PRO A 377 -11.34 -8.01 13.06
N TRP A 378 -12.02 -7.68 14.15
CA TRP A 378 -11.85 -6.39 14.82
C TRP A 378 -10.41 -6.19 15.29
N ASP A 379 -9.85 -7.23 15.91
CA ASP A 379 -8.45 -7.28 16.34
C ASP A 379 -7.71 -8.38 15.57
N TYR A 380 -6.66 -8.01 14.86
CA TYR A 380 -5.80 -8.98 14.18
C TYR A 380 -4.70 -9.49 15.12
N PRO A 381 -4.43 -10.81 15.17
CA PRO A 381 -3.42 -11.37 16.06
C PRO A 381 -2.00 -10.88 15.72
N GLN A 382 -1.30 -10.37 16.75
CA GLN A 382 0.04 -9.79 16.62
C GLN A 382 1.19 -10.79 16.87
N THR A 383 0.89 -11.97 17.44
CA THR A 383 1.90 -12.99 17.78
C THR A 383 1.63 -14.30 17.04
N GLU A 384 2.64 -15.14 16.84
CA GLU A 384 2.47 -16.45 16.18
C GLU A 384 1.51 -17.37 16.94
N LEU A 385 1.55 -17.36 18.28
CA LEU A 385 0.58 -18.10 19.09
C LEU A 385 -0.83 -17.52 18.94
N GLY A 386 -0.95 -16.19 18.87
CA GLY A 386 -2.23 -15.52 18.59
C GLY A 386 -2.78 -15.86 17.21
N LYS A 387 -1.93 -15.92 16.17
CA LYS A 387 -2.33 -16.34 14.81
C LYS A 387 -2.85 -17.77 14.80
N PHE A 388 -2.22 -18.63 15.59
CA PHE A 388 -2.66 -20.01 15.74
C PHE A 388 -4.00 -20.15 16.48
N ASP A 389 -4.21 -19.43 17.59
CA ASP A 389 -5.53 -19.38 18.28
C ASP A 389 -6.60 -18.82 17.33
N PHE A 390 -6.27 -17.77 16.58
CA PHE A 390 -7.16 -17.12 15.61
C PHE A 390 -7.67 -18.07 14.51
N LEU A 391 -6.87 -19.05 14.05
CA LEU A 391 -7.34 -20.05 13.09
C LEU A 391 -8.54 -20.86 13.61
N CYS A 392 -8.63 -21.06 14.93
CA CYS A 392 -9.58 -21.98 15.55
C CYS A 392 -10.61 -21.28 16.43
N ASN A 393 -10.58 -19.95 16.53
CA ASN A 393 -11.42 -19.17 17.42
C ASN A 393 -12.45 -18.35 16.64
N THR A 394 -13.54 -17.95 17.31
CA THR A 394 -14.50 -16.96 16.79
C THR A 394 -14.21 -15.64 17.47
N VAL A 395 -14.01 -14.59 16.67
CA VAL A 395 -13.73 -13.24 17.19
C VAL A 395 -14.75 -12.23 16.64
N PRO A 396 -14.91 -11.06 17.27
CA PRO A 396 -15.70 -9.98 16.68
C PRO A 396 -15.15 -9.59 15.30
N ALA A 397 -16.05 -9.26 14.38
CA ALA A 397 -15.72 -8.77 13.06
C ALA A 397 -16.22 -7.34 12.83
N THR A 398 -15.67 -6.71 11.81
CA THR A 398 -16.13 -5.43 11.27
C THR A 398 -16.14 -5.47 9.75
N ILE A 399 -16.86 -4.54 9.15
CA ILE A 399 -16.84 -4.28 7.72
C ILE A 399 -16.05 -3.01 7.49
N SER A 400 -14.98 -3.10 6.70
CA SER A 400 -14.09 -1.99 6.40
C SER A 400 -14.43 -1.34 5.06
N TYR A 401 -14.37 -0.02 5.01
CA TYR A 401 -14.33 0.76 3.79
C TYR A 401 -13.30 1.90 3.89
N PRO A 402 -12.33 2.00 2.98
CA PRO A 402 -12.00 1.00 1.96
C PRO A 402 -11.46 -0.29 2.61
N ASP A 403 -11.47 -1.38 1.86
CA ASP A 403 -10.76 -2.59 2.24
C ASP A 403 -9.23 -2.36 2.21
N GLU A 404 -8.53 -2.70 3.29
CA GLU A 404 -7.09 -2.45 3.42
C GLU A 404 -6.22 -3.14 2.35
N ASN A 405 -6.66 -4.29 1.83
CA ASN A 405 -5.87 -5.06 0.86
C ASN A 405 -5.90 -4.45 -0.54
N VAL A 406 -6.80 -3.48 -0.83
CA VAL A 406 -6.75 -2.76 -2.12
C VAL A 406 -5.44 -2.00 -2.31
N TYR A 407 -4.76 -1.66 -1.22
CA TYR A 407 -3.48 -0.95 -1.25
C TYR A 407 -2.28 -1.89 -1.38
N TYR A 408 -2.48 -3.21 -1.36
CA TYR A 408 -1.39 -4.20 -1.36
C TYR A 408 -0.95 -4.59 -2.77
N LEU A 409 -0.55 -3.60 -3.56
CA LEU A 409 0.00 -3.74 -4.93
C LEU A 409 1.26 -4.63 -5.05
N HIS A 410 1.80 -5.12 -3.93
CA HIS A 410 2.90 -6.09 -3.90
C HIS A 410 2.44 -7.54 -3.86
N ARG A 411 1.13 -7.76 -3.77
CA ARG A 411 0.48 -9.05 -3.85
C ARG A 411 -0.12 -9.22 -5.23
N GLU A 412 -0.32 -10.46 -5.62
CA GLU A 412 -1.10 -10.79 -6.81
C GLU A 412 -2.58 -10.61 -6.48
N GLU A 413 -3.35 -10.04 -7.40
CA GLU A 413 -4.79 -9.84 -7.26
C GLU A 413 -5.57 -10.74 -8.22
N GLY A 414 -6.61 -11.39 -7.68
CA GLY A 414 -7.61 -12.13 -8.44
C GLY A 414 -8.93 -11.34 -8.46
N THR A 415 -9.61 -11.36 -9.60
CA THR A 415 -10.90 -10.67 -9.81
C THR A 415 -11.86 -11.58 -10.57
N LEU A 416 -13.08 -11.74 -10.06
CA LEU A 416 -14.19 -12.37 -10.78
C LEU A 416 -15.44 -11.49 -10.66
N SER A 417 -15.93 -11.01 -11.80
CA SER A 417 -16.93 -9.94 -11.86
C SER A 417 -18.24 -10.43 -12.46
N PHE A 418 -19.35 -9.81 -12.03
CA PHE A 418 -20.69 -10.13 -12.50
C PHE A 418 -21.53 -8.85 -12.64
N SER A 419 -22.43 -8.82 -13.62
CA SER A 419 -23.42 -7.77 -13.74
C SER A 419 -24.58 -8.00 -12.76
N TYR A 420 -25.03 -6.93 -12.12
CA TYR A 420 -26.16 -6.89 -11.18
C TYR A 420 -27.13 -5.81 -11.65
N SER A 421 -28.43 -6.12 -11.69
CA SER A 421 -29.44 -5.07 -11.88
C SER A 421 -29.36 -4.03 -10.75
N PRO A 422 -29.81 -2.78 -10.97
CA PRO A 422 -29.86 -1.77 -9.92
C PRO A 422 -30.59 -2.23 -8.65
N GLU A 423 -31.62 -3.06 -8.78
CA GLU A 423 -32.36 -3.63 -7.66
C GLU A 423 -31.51 -4.62 -6.86
N GLU A 424 -30.80 -5.53 -7.52
CA GLU A 424 -29.90 -6.48 -6.85
C GLU A 424 -28.71 -5.76 -6.20
N GLY A 425 -28.15 -4.74 -6.85
CA GLY A 425 -27.07 -3.91 -6.30
C GLY A 425 -27.50 -3.16 -5.03
N LYS A 426 -28.70 -2.57 -5.02
CA LYS A 426 -29.26 -1.93 -3.82
C LYS A 426 -29.55 -2.93 -2.70
N GLU A 427 -30.03 -4.12 -3.04
CA GLU A 427 -30.25 -5.20 -2.07
C GLU A 427 -28.93 -5.64 -1.41
N LEU A 428 -27.88 -5.81 -2.21
CA LEU A 428 -26.52 -6.07 -1.74
C LEU A 428 -26.03 -4.99 -0.76
N MET A 429 -26.10 -3.72 -1.15
CA MET A 429 -25.61 -2.62 -0.31
C MET A 429 -26.45 -2.43 0.96
N THR A 430 -27.75 -2.73 0.90
CA THR A 430 -28.60 -2.75 2.10
C THR A 430 -28.17 -3.85 3.06
N ALA A 431 -27.85 -5.05 2.54
CA ALA A 431 -27.35 -6.15 3.36
C ALA A 431 -25.97 -5.84 3.97
N ILE A 432 -25.07 -5.19 3.23
CA ILE A 432 -23.78 -4.70 3.74
C ILE A 432 -24.00 -3.63 4.83
N GLY A 433 -24.94 -2.72 4.61
CA GLY A 433 -25.28 -1.66 5.57
C GLY A 433 -25.70 -2.18 6.95
N LYS A 434 -26.43 -3.31 6.98
CA LYS A 434 -26.79 -4.02 8.22
C LYS A 434 -25.57 -4.63 8.91
N ASP A 435 -24.69 -5.29 8.16
CA ASP A 435 -23.46 -5.87 8.71
C ASP A 435 -22.54 -4.80 9.30
N ILE A 436 -22.48 -3.60 8.71
CA ILE A 436 -21.73 -2.46 9.29
C ILE A 436 -22.27 -2.10 10.67
N VAL A 437 -23.60 -1.99 10.84
CA VAL A 437 -24.22 -1.70 12.14
C VAL A 437 -23.92 -2.81 13.14
N GLU A 438 -24.05 -4.07 12.72
CA GLU A 438 -23.76 -5.21 13.58
C GLU A 438 -22.27 -5.27 13.96
N GLY A 439 -21.36 -4.96 13.04
CA GLY A 439 -19.91 -4.87 13.30
C GLY A 439 -19.57 -3.80 14.33
N ARG A 440 -20.14 -2.60 14.21
CA ARG A 440 -20.00 -1.51 15.20
C ARG A 440 -20.54 -1.88 16.59
N GLN A 441 -21.49 -2.82 16.65
CA GLN A 441 -22.06 -3.35 17.90
C GLN A 441 -21.33 -4.60 18.40
N HIS A 442 -20.24 -5.02 17.74
CA HIS A 442 -19.55 -6.29 17.98
C HIS A 442 -20.45 -7.52 17.86
N LYS A 443 -21.46 -7.50 16.99
CA LYS A 443 -22.36 -8.62 16.72
C LYS A 443 -21.98 -9.43 15.48
N GLN A 444 -21.19 -8.83 14.59
CA GLN A 444 -20.55 -9.58 13.51
C GLN A 444 -19.43 -10.43 14.07
N HIS A 445 -19.26 -11.63 13.50
CA HIS A 445 -18.23 -12.58 13.90
C HIS A 445 -17.29 -12.89 12.74
N PHE A 446 -16.06 -13.27 13.06
CA PHE A 446 -15.07 -13.74 12.11
C PHE A 446 -14.59 -15.13 12.54
N GLN A 447 -14.61 -16.07 11.61
CA GLN A 447 -14.07 -17.42 11.79
C GLN A 447 -13.20 -17.77 10.60
N PHE A 448 -11.90 -17.91 10.80
CA PHE A 448 -10.96 -18.11 9.69
C PHE A 448 -11.29 -19.31 8.79
N LEU A 449 -11.80 -20.41 9.36
CA LEU A 449 -12.16 -21.64 8.64
C LEU A 449 -13.64 -21.70 8.21
N GLY A 450 -14.42 -20.67 8.49
CA GLY A 450 -15.86 -20.63 8.25
C GLY A 450 -16.28 -19.25 7.75
N ASP A 451 -16.92 -18.47 8.63
CA ASP A 451 -17.36 -17.09 8.35
C ASP A 451 -16.18 -16.11 8.30
N ASN A 452 -15.36 -16.25 7.26
CA ASN A 452 -14.22 -15.38 6.97
C ASN A 452 -14.56 -14.37 5.85
N CYS A 453 -13.56 -13.62 5.40
CA CYS A 453 -13.74 -12.60 4.38
C CYS A 453 -14.16 -13.14 3.00
N ALA A 454 -13.71 -14.34 2.62
CA ALA A 454 -14.08 -14.99 1.36
C ALA A 454 -15.51 -15.55 1.39
N ASP A 455 -15.90 -16.26 2.45
CA ASP A 455 -17.28 -16.76 2.62
C ASP A 455 -18.27 -15.60 2.70
N TRP A 456 -17.94 -14.54 3.47
CA TRP A 456 -18.76 -13.33 3.54
C TRP A 456 -18.97 -12.68 2.17
N ALA A 457 -17.90 -12.45 1.41
CA ALA A 457 -17.97 -11.86 0.08
C ALA A 457 -18.87 -12.70 -0.85
N TRP A 458 -18.65 -14.02 -0.90
CA TRP A 458 -19.46 -14.91 -1.72
C TRP A 458 -20.93 -14.92 -1.30
N ASN A 459 -21.23 -15.02 0.01
CA ASN A 459 -22.61 -15.08 0.51
C ASN A 459 -23.36 -13.80 0.14
N LYS A 460 -22.74 -12.62 0.36
CA LYS A 460 -23.36 -11.34 0.00
C LYS A 460 -23.67 -11.22 -1.48
N MET A 461 -22.72 -11.59 -2.34
CA MET A 461 -22.96 -11.61 -3.78
C MET A 461 -24.09 -12.58 -4.15
N ASN A 462 -24.03 -13.81 -3.67
CA ASN A 462 -24.97 -14.87 -4.04
C ASN A 462 -26.39 -14.66 -3.50
N ASP A 463 -26.52 -14.04 -2.34
CA ASP A 463 -27.83 -13.79 -1.70
C ASP A 463 -28.57 -12.64 -2.38
N ALA A 464 -27.86 -11.60 -2.81
CA ALA A 464 -28.45 -10.48 -3.53
C ALA A 464 -28.87 -10.82 -4.98
N ARG A 465 -28.32 -11.89 -5.56
CA ARG A 465 -28.58 -12.28 -6.96
C ARG A 465 -29.87 -13.08 -7.10
N LYS A 466 -30.72 -12.68 -8.06
CA LYS A 466 -32.08 -13.23 -8.28
C LYS A 466 -32.15 -14.27 -9.37
N GLU A 467 -31.36 -14.12 -10.44
CA GLU A 467 -31.51 -14.95 -11.65
C GLU A 467 -30.78 -16.30 -11.55
N GLU A 468 -29.51 -16.29 -11.15
CA GLU A 468 -28.65 -17.47 -11.12
C GLU A 468 -27.79 -17.48 -9.87
N LYS A 469 -27.69 -18.65 -9.22
CA LYS A 469 -26.81 -18.83 -8.07
C LYS A 469 -25.35 -18.91 -8.52
N LEU A 470 -24.48 -18.23 -7.77
CA LEU A 470 -23.06 -18.18 -8.08
C LEU A 470 -22.40 -19.54 -7.78
N PRO A 471 -21.43 -19.98 -8.59
CA PRO A 471 -20.58 -21.10 -8.21
C PRO A 471 -19.77 -20.74 -6.96
N ARG A 472 -19.46 -21.73 -6.12
CA ARG A 472 -18.61 -21.56 -4.93
C ARG A 472 -17.13 -21.46 -5.31
N PHE A 473 -16.73 -20.31 -5.87
CA PHE A 473 -15.39 -20.07 -6.41
C PHE A 473 -14.28 -19.83 -5.38
N TYR A 474 -14.60 -19.81 -4.08
CA TYR A 474 -13.62 -19.79 -2.99
C TYR A 474 -13.44 -21.15 -2.31
N GLU A 475 -14.26 -22.14 -2.64
CA GLU A 475 -14.38 -23.35 -1.83
C GLU A 475 -13.29 -24.39 -2.16
N ILE A 476 -12.62 -24.88 -1.12
CA ILE A 476 -11.61 -25.94 -1.23
C ILE A 476 -11.69 -26.88 -0.02
N SER A 477 -11.28 -28.13 -0.22
CA SER A 477 -11.03 -29.05 0.88
C SER A 477 -9.88 -28.55 1.74
N ILE A 478 -10.05 -28.55 3.05
CA ILE A 478 -9.00 -28.17 4.00
C ILE A 478 -7.77 -29.09 3.93
N TYR A 479 -7.92 -30.28 3.35
CA TYR A 479 -6.80 -31.20 3.12
C TYR A 479 -5.96 -30.80 1.90
N ASP A 480 -6.53 -30.00 1.00
CA ASP A 480 -5.86 -29.51 -0.20
C ASP A 480 -5.23 -28.12 0.01
N THR A 481 -5.39 -27.55 1.21
CA THR A 481 -4.73 -26.29 1.58
C THR A 481 -3.33 -26.51 2.12
N GLU A 482 -2.53 -25.46 2.00
CA GLU A 482 -1.22 -25.36 2.62
C GLU A 482 -1.29 -24.37 3.77
N VAL A 483 -0.54 -24.62 4.83
CA VAL A 483 -0.49 -23.75 5.99
C VAL A 483 0.96 -23.69 6.41
N GLU A 484 1.48 -22.50 6.68
CA GLU A 484 2.84 -22.33 7.19
C GLU A 484 2.90 -22.38 8.73
N GLY A 485 4.12 -22.39 9.28
CA GLY A 485 4.35 -22.29 10.72
C GLY A 485 3.91 -23.52 11.52
N VAL A 486 3.50 -23.30 12.77
CA VAL A 486 3.12 -24.39 13.71
C VAL A 486 1.87 -25.13 13.22
N ALA A 487 0.88 -24.40 12.71
CA ALA A 487 -0.33 -24.98 12.12
C ALA A 487 -0.02 -25.90 10.95
N GLY A 488 0.88 -25.45 10.06
CA GLY A 488 1.39 -26.25 8.94
C GLY A 488 1.95 -27.59 9.37
N LYS A 489 2.85 -27.57 10.36
CA LYS A 489 3.47 -28.80 10.88
C LYS A 489 2.46 -29.76 11.50
N ILE A 490 1.44 -29.24 12.19
CA ILE A 490 0.36 -30.06 12.76
C ILE A 490 -0.46 -30.69 11.62
N LEU A 491 -0.88 -29.90 10.64
CA LEU A 491 -1.67 -30.38 9.50
C LEU A 491 -0.87 -31.39 8.68
N GLU A 492 0.42 -31.16 8.44
CA GLU A 492 1.33 -32.10 7.78
C GLU A 492 1.47 -33.40 8.58
N GLY A 493 1.55 -33.31 9.91
CA GLY A 493 1.54 -34.47 10.80
C GLY A 493 0.25 -35.29 10.71
N ILE A 494 -0.91 -34.61 10.67
CA ILE A 494 -2.22 -35.26 10.46
C ILE A 494 -2.26 -35.93 9.08
N LYS A 495 -1.81 -35.24 8.02
CA LYS A 495 -1.77 -35.75 6.64
C LYS A 495 -0.87 -36.99 6.47
N LYS A 496 0.05 -37.26 7.39
CA LYS A 496 0.90 -38.48 7.39
C LYS A 496 0.20 -39.71 7.98
N LEU A 497 -0.94 -39.54 8.66
CA LEU A 497 -1.70 -40.64 9.26
C LEU A 497 -2.69 -41.24 8.25
N PRO A 498 -3.29 -42.41 8.52
CA PRO A 498 -4.34 -42.94 7.66
C PRO A 498 -5.55 -42.00 7.57
N HIS A 499 -6.12 -41.84 6.38
CA HIS A 499 -7.25 -40.91 6.11
C HIS A 499 -8.41 -41.02 7.11
N PHE A 500 -8.74 -42.23 7.57
CA PHE A 500 -9.83 -42.45 8.53
C PHE A 500 -9.62 -41.74 9.89
N SER A 501 -8.38 -41.36 10.21
CA SER A 501 -8.03 -40.70 11.48
C SER A 501 -7.97 -39.17 11.38
N TRP A 502 -7.96 -38.61 10.16
CA TRP A 502 -7.75 -37.18 9.94
C TRP A 502 -8.81 -36.33 10.61
N ASP A 503 -10.09 -36.66 10.37
CA ASP A 503 -11.21 -35.89 10.89
C ASP A 503 -11.24 -35.86 12.41
N THR A 504 -10.96 -37.00 13.06
CA THR A 504 -10.96 -37.10 14.53
C THR A 504 -9.86 -36.23 15.13
N LEU A 505 -8.65 -36.28 14.56
CA LEU A 505 -7.50 -35.54 15.06
C LEU A 505 -7.62 -34.05 14.79
N LEU A 506 -8.08 -33.67 13.61
CA LEU A 506 -8.34 -32.27 13.30
C LEU A 506 -9.45 -31.70 14.19
N ASN A 507 -10.54 -32.44 14.37
CA ASN A 507 -11.62 -32.00 15.25
C ASN A 507 -11.14 -31.86 16.71
N LEU A 508 -10.31 -32.79 17.18
CA LEU A 508 -9.71 -32.73 18.51
C LEU A 508 -8.80 -31.51 18.65
N ALA A 509 -7.89 -31.32 17.68
CA ALA A 509 -6.98 -30.18 17.66
C ALA A 509 -7.75 -28.86 17.70
N CYS A 510 -8.69 -28.64 16.78
CA CYS A 510 -9.51 -27.43 16.76
C CYS A 510 -10.34 -27.27 18.05
N THR A 511 -10.90 -28.36 18.61
CA THR A 511 -11.67 -28.30 19.86
C THR A 511 -10.82 -27.85 21.05
N VAL A 512 -9.64 -28.45 21.23
CA VAL A 512 -8.70 -28.09 22.32
C VAL A 512 -8.28 -26.61 22.20
N MET A 513 -8.22 -26.11 20.97
CA MET A 513 -7.80 -24.74 20.66
C MET A 513 -8.94 -23.71 20.66
N GLY A 514 -10.12 -24.09 21.12
CA GLY A 514 -11.20 -23.13 21.32
C GLY A 514 -12.23 -23.05 20.20
N ALA A 515 -12.28 -24.00 19.27
CA ALA A 515 -13.39 -24.07 18.30
C ALA A 515 -14.78 -24.24 18.96
N GLY A 516 -14.81 -24.70 20.22
CA GLY A 516 -16.02 -24.73 21.04
C GLY A 516 -16.32 -23.44 21.81
N ARG A 517 -15.44 -22.43 21.77
CA ARG A 517 -15.71 -21.12 22.35
C ARG A 517 -16.80 -20.44 21.51
N THR A 518 -17.79 -19.90 22.20
CA THR A 518 -18.89 -19.17 21.59
C THR A 518 -18.68 -17.68 21.77
N PHE A 519 -18.88 -16.90 20.71
CA PHE A 519 -19.07 -15.47 20.78
C PHE A 519 -20.51 -15.15 20.36
N GLU A 520 -21.26 -14.43 21.20
CA GLU A 520 -22.71 -14.22 21.04
C GLU A 520 -23.53 -15.50 20.75
N GLY A 521 -23.10 -16.63 21.30
CA GLY A 521 -23.74 -17.93 21.07
C GLY A 521 -23.35 -18.62 19.75
N VAL A 522 -22.55 -17.99 18.89
CA VAL A 522 -21.98 -18.60 17.68
C VAL A 522 -20.62 -19.20 18.02
N SER A 523 -20.41 -20.48 17.69
CA SER A 523 -19.11 -21.16 17.84
C SER A 523 -18.57 -21.57 16.49
N VAL A 524 -17.27 -21.85 16.38
CA VAL A 524 -16.73 -22.40 15.12
C VAL A 524 -17.45 -23.70 14.77
N LYS A 525 -17.78 -24.52 15.77
CA LYS A 525 -18.55 -25.78 15.63
C LYS A 525 -19.93 -25.65 15.01
N SER A 526 -20.53 -24.45 14.94
CA SER A 526 -21.84 -24.29 14.31
C SER A 526 -21.80 -24.17 12.79
N ASN A 527 -20.62 -24.14 12.15
CA ASN A 527 -20.51 -24.14 10.69
C ASN A 527 -20.43 -25.58 10.12
N PRO A 528 -21.54 -26.18 9.64
CA PRO A 528 -21.54 -27.57 9.18
C PRO A 528 -20.63 -27.81 7.96
N ARG A 529 -20.31 -26.80 7.16
CA ARG A 529 -19.44 -26.98 5.97
C ARG A 529 -18.03 -27.39 6.37
N TYR A 530 -17.45 -26.69 7.33
CA TYR A 530 -16.13 -27.03 7.84
C TYR A 530 -16.16 -28.32 8.67
N TRP A 531 -17.11 -28.46 9.59
CA TRP A 531 -17.08 -29.58 10.54
C TRP A 531 -17.53 -30.91 9.95
N THR A 532 -18.53 -30.88 9.06
CA THR A 532 -19.10 -32.08 8.44
C THR A 532 -18.44 -32.39 7.11
N ASN A 533 -18.26 -31.39 6.24
CA ASN A 533 -17.82 -31.62 4.86
C ASN A 533 -16.33 -31.33 4.62
N LYS A 534 -15.63 -30.76 5.62
CA LYS A 534 -14.20 -30.40 5.52
C LYS A 534 -13.90 -29.43 4.38
N MET A 535 -14.88 -28.60 4.03
CA MET A 535 -14.76 -27.54 3.04
C MET A 535 -14.67 -26.19 3.73
N ALA A 536 -13.84 -25.31 3.19
CA ALA A 536 -13.70 -23.92 3.63
C ALA A 536 -13.50 -23.00 2.42
N ASP A 537 -13.92 -21.75 2.58
CA ASP A 537 -13.74 -20.71 1.56
C ASP A 537 -12.42 -19.97 1.81
N PHE A 538 -11.51 -19.98 0.84
CA PHE A 538 -10.23 -19.27 0.94
C PHE A 538 -9.98 -18.38 -0.29
N PRO A 539 -9.47 -17.14 -0.10
CA PRO A 539 -9.21 -16.23 -1.22
C PRO A 539 -8.29 -16.78 -2.31
N CYS A 540 -7.28 -17.60 -1.97
CA CYS A 540 -6.34 -18.19 -2.92
C CYS A 540 -7.01 -19.11 -3.95
N VAL A 541 -8.19 -19.64 -3.64
CA VAL A 541 -8.93 -20.56 -4.52
C VAL A 541 -9.50 -19.83 -5.73
N LEU A 542 -9.76 -18.52 -5.62
CA LEU A 542 -10.24 -17.72 -6.75
C LEU A 542 -9.25 -17.75 -7.93
N PHE A 543 -7.95 -17.77 -7.65
CA PHE A 543 -6.91 -17.85 -8.67
C PHE A 543 -6.97 -19.20 -9.40
N LEU A 544 -7.08 -20.30 -8.65
CA LEU A 544 -7.23 -21.66 -9.21
C LEU A 544 -8.51 -21.77 -10.05
N TYR A 545 -9.59 -21.14 -9.58
CA TYR A 545 -10.86 -21.11 -10.29
C TYR A 545 -10.73 -20.35 -11.63
N LYS A 546 -10.06 -19.18 -11.65
CA LYS A 546 -9.79 -18.44 -12.89
C LYS A 546 -8.91 -19.22 -13.86
N GLU A 547 -7.86 -19.86 -13.38
CA GLU A 547 -6.97 -20.71 -14.19
C GLU A 547 -7.78 -21.83 -14.88
N LYS A 548 -8.62 -22.54 -14.11
CA LYS A 548 -9.50 -23.57 -14.65
C LYS A 548 -10.50 -23.04 -15.68
N MET A 549 -11.08 -21.85 -15.46
CA MET A 549 -11.98 -21.23 -16.44
C MET A 549 -11.26 -20.92 -17.76
N LYS A 550 -10.00 -20.45 -17.70
CA LYS A 550 -9.19 -20.19 -18.89
C LYS A 550 -8.84 -21.47 -19.66
N GLU A 551 -8.65 -22.59 -18.98
CA GLU A 551 -8.41 -23.90 -19.63
C GLU A 551 -9.65 -24.46 -20.34
N MET A 552 -10.84 -24.04 -19.91
CA MET A 552 -12.12 -24.51 -20.47
C MET A 552 -12.61 -23.68 -21.66
N ALA A 553 -12.11 -22.45 -21.84
CA ALA A 553 -12.45 -21.54 -22.93
C ALA A 553 -11.52 -21.74 -24.13
#